data_AF-A0A453MRV3-F1
#
_entry.id   AF-A0A453MRV3-F1
#
_cell.length_a   1.000
_cell.length_b   1.000
_cell.length_c   1.000
_cell.angle_alpha   90.00
_cell.angle_beta   90.00
_cell.angle_gamma   90.00
#
_symmetry.space_group_name_H-M   'P 1'
#
loop_
_entity.id
_entity.type
_entity.pdbx_description
1 polymer ?
#
loop_
_entity_poly.entity_id
_entity_poly.type
_entity_poly.pdbx_seq_one_letter_code
_entity_poly.pdbx_strand_id
1 'polypeptide(L)' 'VPQGHIWVQGDNIYSSNDSRQFGPVPYGLVKGKMSYRIWPPSRIGSIDSKE' A
#
# COMPACT_ATOMS: atom_id res chain seq x y z
N VAL A 1 15.05 -4.25 -1.08
CA VAL A 1 14.71 -2.86 -1.48
C VAL A 1 15.87 -1.96 -1.10
N PRO A 2 16.38 -1.10 -1.99
CA PRO A 2 17.48 -0.18 -1.66
C PRO A 2 17.14 0.69 -0.45
N GLN A 3 18.16 1.17 0.26
CA GLN A 3 17.95 2.07 1.39
C GLN A 3 17.18 3.32 0.95
N GLY A 4 16.24 3.77 1.78
CA GLY A 4 15.38 4.92 1.48
C GLY A 4 14.30 4.67 0.43
N HIS A 5 14.12 3.43 -0.04
CA HIS A 5 13.05 3.04 -0.96
C HIS A 5 12.08 2.06 -0.29
N ILE A 6 10.91 1.91 -0.89
CA ILE A 6 9.89 0.92 -0.54
C ILE A 6 9.53 0.07 -1.75
N TRP A 7 9.12 -1.17 -1.49
CA TRP A 7 8.46 -2.00 -2.48
C TRP A 7 6.96 -1.86 -2.30
N VAL A 8 6.25 -1.48 -3.37
CA VAL A 8 4.79 -1.39 -3.36
C VAL A 8 4.23 -2.50 -4.24
N GLN A 9 3.21 -3.19 -3.75
CA GLN A 9 2.50 -4.21 -4.51
C GLN A 9 1.01 -4.06 -4.25
N GLY A 10 0.21 -4.07 -5.31
CA GLY A 10 -1.24 -3.98 -5.18
C GLY A 10 -1.87 -5.34 -4.88
N ASP A 11 -3.01 -5.33 -4.19
CA ASP A 11 -3.76 -6.55 -3.83
C ASP A 11 -4.25 -7.31 -5.08
N ASN A 12 -4.55 -6.61 -6.18
CA ASN A 12 -4.91 -7.24 -7.44
C ASN A 12 -3.66 -7.55 -8.27
N ILE A 13 -3.03 -8.69 -7.96
CA ILE A 13 -1.78 -9.16 -8.57
C ILE A 13 -1.85 -9.14 -10.11
N TYR A 14 -2.99 -9.47 -10.71
CA TYR A 14 -3.12 -9.61 -12.17
C TYR A 14 -3.30 -8.28 -12.93
N SER A 15 -3.72 -7.22 -12.24
CA SER A 15 -4.07 -5.94 -12.89
C SER A 15 -3.42 -4.72 -12.24
N SER A 16 -2.53 -4.92 -11.27
CA SER A 16 -1.81 -3.84 -10.61
C SER A 16 -0.53 -3.48 -11.37
N ASN A 17 -0.35 -2.19 -11.64
CA ASN A 17 0.93 -1.63 -12.06
C ASN A 17 1.67 -1.12 -10.82
N ASP A 18 2.67 -1.87 -10.39
CA ASP A 18 3.37 -1.68 -9.13
C ASP A 18 4.87 -1.97 -9.25
N SER A 19 5.59 -2.12 -8.12
CA SER A 19 7.04 -2.29 -8.13
C SER A 19 7.55 -3.50 -8.91
N ARG A 20 6.68 -4.48 -9.24
CA ARG A 20 7.04 -5.57 -10.16
C ARG A 20 7.35 -5.08 -11.58
N GLN A 21 6.78 -3.96 -12.00
CA GLN A 21 6.97 -3.38 -13.33
C GLN A 21 7.96 -2.21 -13.35
N PHE A 22 7.85 -1.28 -12.38
CA PHE A 22 8.69 -0.07 -12.35
C PHE A 22 9.80 -0.07 -11.27
N GLY A 23 9.87 -1.11 -10.43
CA GLY A 23 10.86 -1.22 -9.37
C GLY A 23 10.53 -0.47 -8.08
N PRO A 24 11.49 -0.34 -7.15
CA PRO A 24 11.28 0.32 -5.87
C PRO A 24 10.99 1.83 -5.98
N VAL A 25 10.21 2.36 -5.04
CA VAL A 25 9.82 3.78 -4.99
C VAL A 25 10.52 4.50 -3.84
N PRO A 26 11.05 5.72 -4.02
CA PRO A 26 11.60 6.50 -2.90
C PRO A 26 10.58 6.72 -1.79
N TYR A 27 10.98 6.50 -0.52
CA TYR A 27 10.11 6.65 0.65
C TYR A 27 9.56 8.08 0.79
N GLY A 28 10.31 9.10 0.33
CA GLY A 28 9.87 10.49 0.35
C GLY A 28 8.63 10.80 -0.50
N LEU A 29 8.20 9.89 -1.38
CA LEU A 29 6.96 10.02 -2.15
C LEU A 29 5.71 9.56 -1.37
N VAL A 30 5.89 8.90 -0.22
CA VAL A 30 4.78 8.42 0.61
C VAL A 30 4.12 9.59 1.33
N LYS A 31 2.82 9.78 1.09
CA LYS A 31 2.03 10.84 1.76
C LYS A 31 1.41 10.39 3.08
N GLY A 32 1.14 9.10 3.25
CA GLY A 32 0.52 8.56 4.46
C GLY A 32 0.21 7.06 4.36
N LYS A 33 -0.17 6.46 5.50
CA LYS A 33 -0.62 5.07 5.63
C LYS A 33 -2.12 5.04 5.90
N MET A 34 -2.85 4.18 5.21
CA MET A 34 -4.29 3.99 5.48
C MET A 34 -4.47 3.19 6.76
N SER A 35 -5.17 3.75 7.74
CA SER A 35 -5.35 3.16 9.07
C SER A 35 -6.80 2.80 9.41
N TYR A 36 -7.79 3.40 8.74
CA TYR A 36 -9.21 3.16 8.98
C TYR A 36 -10.01 3.13 7.69
N ARG A 37 -11.03 2.27 7.66
CA ARG A 37 -12.04 2.20 6.61
C ARG A 37 -13.34 2.82 7.15
N ILE A 38 -13.90 3.78 6.42
CA ILE A 38 -15.14 4.49 6.79
C ILE A 38 -16.35 4.00 5.96
N TRP A 39 -16.11 3.33 4.83
CA TRP A 39 -17.17 2.83 3.94
C TRP A 39 -16.81 1.45 3.36
N PRO A 40 -17.78 0.54 3.11
CA PRO A 40 -19.21 0.65 3.44
C PRO A 40 -19.49 0.64 4.96
N PRO A 41 -20.66 1.13 5.43
CA PRO A 41 -20.95 1.27 6.86
C PRO A 41 -20.84 -0.06 7.61
N SER A 42 -21.21 -1.16 6.95
CA SER A 42 -21.09 -2.53 7.46
C SER A 42 -19.64 -3.01 7.67
N ARG A 43 -18.65 -2.27 7.18
CA ARG A 43 -17.21 -2.58 7.28
C ARG A 43 -16.40 -1.42 7.85
N ILE A 44 -17.02 -0.50 8.58
CA ILE A 44 -16.29 0.53 9.32
C ILE A 44 -15.37 -0.14 10.35
N GLY A 45 -14.11 0.28 10.40
CA GLY A 45 -13.14 -0.27 11.36
C GLY A 45 -11.70 0.11 11.04
N SER A 46 -10.79 -0.20 11.95
CA SER A 46 -9.35 -0.07 11.71
C SER A 46 -8.91 -1.07 10.64
N ILE A 47 -8.01 -0.61 9.76
CA ILE A 47 -7.25 -1.49 8.88
C ILE A 47 -6.05 -1.92 9.72
N ASP A 48 -6.31 -2.83 10.65
CA ASP A 48 -5.27 -3.33 11.53
C ASP A 48 -4.28 -4.13 10.68
N SER A 49 -3.03 -3.66 10.63
CA SER A 49 -1.96 -4.42 9.98
C SER A 49 -1.59 -5.56 10.91
N LYS A 50 -2.30 -6.69 10.80
CA LYS A 50 -1.69 -7.96 11.17
C LYS A 50 -0.59 -8.20 10.15
N GLU A 51 0.64 -8.06 10.62
CA GLU A 51 1.87 -8.44 9.92
C GLU A 51 1.82 -9.89 9.47
#